data_AF-A0A2D9XJC3-F1
#
_entry.id   AF-A0A2D9XJC3-F1
#
_cell.length_a   1.000
_cell.length_b   1.000
_cell.length_c   1.000
_cell.angle_alpha   90.00
_cell.angle_beta   90.00
_cell.angle_gamma   90.00
#
_symmetry.space_group_name_H-M   'P 1'
#
loop_
_entity.id
_entity.type
_entity.pdbx_description
1 polymer ?
#
loop_
_entity_poly.entity_id
_entity_poly.type
_entity_poly.pdbx_seq_one_letter_code
_entity_poly.pdbx_strand_id
1 'polypeptide(L)'
;MKKIFSIFILFVFISCDNELDINDEWQDIPVLYAILNSGVGDDIDLDGQDDLNYNHFVRVQKSFLGTGSAYDYASISDSIYYNPEDLVVFLQLVKDGVPQTEFELDLVVDSVLREDYDLFKEDGVFYDSNHYLYKFPSLASDLIPFDDEMREFKISVLNKLSGDTAFAQTNIVRPMRLTQPRSTGGTSIIQWGNGYGFNIKIKASTNAKMYATSLRFNYIEQSKDDYLYDVAQGNPLPTTLSDDAFKYVEWTLSDVLANDNQLNASANPPAGSSINLLVSPGTFFEFIQTQISEQDISNPDFYRYPLNSVWMNSGDETGVISGMYHGCIDLNITAVNSELYTYLQANAPTTGLNQERPGYNNIVNGIGHVSSRSVLNMNNLRINQSTMDSISFGEITQNLNFACYKNINGIVIDFGFDCQED
;
A
#
# COMPACT_ATOMS: atom_id res chain seq x y z
N MET A 1 -17.59 -21.14 94.61
CA MET A 1 -16.53 -20.18 94.18
C MET A 1 -15.67 -20.91 93.16
N LYS A 2 -15.96 -20.80 91.86
CA LYS A 2 -15.26 -19.93 90.88
C LYS A 2 -13.73 -20.06 90.95
N LYS A 3 -13.13 -20.63 89.88
CA LYS A 3 -11.96 -20.15 89.09
C LYS A 3 -11.12 -21.34 88.60
N ILE A 4 -10.51 -21.39 87.42
CA ILE A 4 -10.61 -20.68 86.14
C ILE A 4 -10.00 -21.65 85.12
N PHE A 5 -10.61 -21.69 83.94
CA PHE A 5 -10.20 -22.35 82.71
C PHE A 5 -8.79 -21.88 82.27
N SER A 6 -7.93 -22.79 81.80
CA SER A 6 -6.77 -22.41 80.99
C SER A 6 -6.63 -23.40 79.84
N ILE A 7 -7.45 -23.18 78.80
CA ILE A 7 -7.20 -23.71 77.47
C ILE A 7 -6.20 -22.75 76.82
N PHE A 8 -4.98 -23.24 76.60
CA PHE A 8 -3.98 -22.59 75.77
C PHE A 8 -4.41 -22.76 74.31
N ILE A 9 -5.14 -21.79 73.78
CA ILE A 9 -5.44 -21.68 72.36
C ILE A 9 -4.14 -21.30 71.67
N LEU A 10 -3.54 -22.28 70.98
CA LEU A 10 -2.49 -22.06 70.01
C LEU A 10 -3.13 -21.40 68.78
N PHE A 11 -3.15 -20.07 68.74
CA PHE A 11 -3.47 -19.32 67.53
C PHE A 11 -2.39 -19.63 66.50
N VAL A 12 -2.68 -20.58 65.61
CA VAL A 12 -1.95 -20.73 64.36
C VAL A 12 -2.17 -19.42 63.60
N PHE A 13 -1.10 -18.64 63.45
CA PHE A 13 -1.06 -17.50 62.55
C PHE A 13 -1.23 -18.04 61.12
N ILE A 14 -2.48 -18.10 60.66
CA ILE A 14 -2.78 -18.24 59.23
C ILE A 14 -2.43 -16.87 58.64
N SER A 15 -1.18 -16.75 58.19
CA SER A 15 -0.77 -15.65 57.33
C SER A 15 -1.54 -15.81 56.02
N CYS A 16 -2.56 -14.99 55.80
CA CYS A 16 -3.10 -14.82 54.46
C CYS A 16 -1.97 -14.23 53.63
N ASP A 17 -1.54 -14.98 52.61
CA ASP A 17 -0.68 -14.45 51.57
C ASP A 17 -1.44 -13.32 50.88
N ASN A 18 -0.88 -12.12 50.90
CA ASN A 18 -1.46 -10.92 50.28
C ASN A 18 -0.73 -10.58 48.97
N GLU A 19 0.01 -11.53 48.39
CA GLU A 19 0.55 -11.38 47.05
C GLU A 19 -0.60 -11.33 46.04
N LEU A 20 -0.90 -10.12 45.57
CA LEU A 20 -1.75 -9.89 44.42
C LEU A 20 -0.97 -10.33 43.19
N ASP A 21 -1.32 -11.47 42.62
CA ASP A 21 -0.84 -11.83 41.29
C ASP A 21 -1.50 -10.91 40.28
N ILE A 22 -0.68 -10.09 39.62
CA ILE A 22 -1.11 -9.14 38.60
C ILE A 22 -1.20 -9.85 37.24
N ASN A 23 -0.56 -11.02 37.11
CA ASN A 23 -0.53 -11.80 35.89
C ASN A 23 -1.61 -12.90 35.92
N ASP A 24 -2.13 -13.20 34.73
CA ASP A 24 -2.97 -14.38 34.53
C ASP A 24 -2.11 -15.65 34.37
N GLU A 25 -2.73 -16.82 34.32
CA GLU A 25 -2.03 -18.04 33.93
C GLU A 25 -1.54 -17.93 32.48
N TRP A 26 -0.33 -18.42 32.20
CA TRP A 26 0.21 -18.41 30.84
C TRP A 26 -0.69 -19.20 29.90
N GLN A 27 -1.00 -18.61 28.75
CA GLN A 27 -1.79 -19.22 27.69
C GLN A 27 -1.01 -19.18 26.38
N ASP A 28 -1.10 -20.28 25.62
CA ASP A 28 -0.58 -20.33 24.27
C ASP A 28 -1.53 -19.60 23.32
N ILE A 29 -1.22 -18.35 23.00
CA ILE A 29 -2.03 -17.52 22.08
C ILE A 29 -1.21 -17.21 20.83
N PRO A 30 -1.47 -17.91 19.72
CA PRO A 30 -0.86 -17.60 18.43
C PRO A 30 -1.23 -16.21 17.94
N VAL A 31 -0.25 -15.54 17.36
CA VAL A 31 -0.35 -14.22 16.73
C VAL A 31 -0.14 -14.39 15.23
N LEU A 32 -1.20 -14.17 14.44
CA LEU A 32 -1.21 -14.41 13.00
C LEU A 32 -1.38 -13.12 12.20
N TYR A 33 -0.51 -12.90 11.23
CA TYR A 33 -0.64 -11.80 10.28
C TYR A 33 -0.41 -12.25 8.84
N ALA A 34 -1.34 -11.89 7.96
CA ALA A 34 -1.17 -12.02 6.51
C ALA A 34 -2.04 -10.99 5.78
N ILE A 35 -1.50 -10.38 4.73
CA ILE A 35 -2.29 -9.65 3.73
C ILE A 35 -2.01 -10.31 2.40
N LEU A 36 -2.98 -11.10 1.94
CA LEU A 36 -2.89 -11.81 0.68
C LEU A 36 -3.11 -10.84 -0.47
N ASN A 37 -2.46 -11.09 -1.61
CA ASN A 37 -2.70 -10.34 -2.83
C ASN A 37 -3.29 -11.28 -3.87
N SER A 38 -4.14 -10.81 -4.77
CA SER A 38 -4.45 -11.60 -5.96
C SER A 38 -3.15 -12.01 -6.64
N GLY A 39 -3.03 -13.27 -7.08
CA GLY A 39 -1.82 -13.80 -7.73
C GLY A 39 -1.45 -13.15 -9.07
N VAL A 40 -2.04 -11.99 -9.38
CA VAL A 40 -1.68 -11.07 -10.46
C VAL A 40 -0.96 -9.89 -9.82
N GLY A 41 0.31 -9.71 -10.18
CA GLY A 41 1.13 -8.54 -9.87
C GLY A 41 0.92 -7.40 -10.87
N ASP A 42 1.67 -6.33 -10.63
CA ASP A 42 1.77 -5.22 -11.58
C ASP A 42 2.40 -5.69 -12.89
N ASP A 43 2.12 -5.02 -14.01
CA ASP A 43 2.91 -5.15 -15.24
C ASP A 43 4.25 -4.45 -15.00
N ILE A 44 5.20 -5.13 -14.34
CA ILE A 44 6.47 -4.54 -13.90
C ILE A 44 7.38 -4.26 -15.10
N ASP A 45 7.29 -5.09 -16.14
CA ASP A 45 8.10 -4.96 -17.36
C ASP A 45 7.46 -4.10 -18.47
N LEU A 46 6.23 -3.61 -18.23
CA LEU A 46 5.47 -2.72 -19.12
C LEU A 46 5.18 -3.37 -20.48
N ASP A 47 5.10 -4.70 -20.56
CA ASP A 47 4.82 -5.44 -21.80
C ASP A 47 3.32 -5.46 -22.16
N GLY A 48 2.47 -4.94 -21.27
CA GLY A 48 1.03 -4.91 -21.40
C GLY A 48 0.33 -6.17 -20.89
N GLN A 49 1.04 -7.05 -20.18
CA GLN A 49 0.52 -8.24 -19.50
C GLN A 49 0.79 -8.12 -18.00
N ASP A 50 -0.17 -8.57 -17.20
CA ASP A 50 0.00 -8.54 -15.77
C ASP A 50 1.00 -9.64 -15.34
N ASP A 51 2.04 -9.30 -14.56
CA ASP A 51 2.93 -10.30 -13.98
C ASP A 51 2.18 -11.19 -13.00
N LEU A 52 2.71 -12.37 -12.69
CA LEU A 52 2.11 -13.26 -11.70
C LEU A 52 2.78 -13.06 -10.34
N ASN A 53 1.96 -12.76 -9.33
CA ASN A 53 2.40 -12.68 -7.96
C ASN A 53 2.24 -14.06 -7.29
N TYR A 54 3.36 -14.69 -6.95
CA TYR A 54 3.37 -15.96 -6.22
C TYR A 54 3.94 -15.86 -4.80
N ASN A 55 4.20 -14.64 -4.34
CA ASN A 55 4.87 -14.38 -3.09
C ASN A 55 3.84 -13.97 -2.03
N HIS A 56 3.30 -14.98 -1.35
CA HIS A 56 2.38 -14.80 -0.22
C HIS A 56 2.98 -15.37 1.04
N PHE A 57 3.01 -14.56 2.09
CA PHE A 57 3.64 -14.89 3.36
C PHE A 57 2.66 -14.76 4.51
N VAL A 58 2.83 -15.63 5.50
CA VAL A 58 2.14 -15.61 6.78
C VAL A 58 3.19 -15.44 7.86
N ARG A 59 2.99 -14.43 8.70
CA ARG A 59 3.77 -14.26 9.92
C ARG A 59 3.04 -14.94 11.06
N VAL A 60 3.74 -15.82 11.76
CA VAL A 60 3.24 -16.54 12.93
C VAL A 60 4.18 -16.28 14.10
N GLN A 61 3.61 -15.76 15.18
CA GLN A 61 4.30 -15.41 16.43
C GLN A 61 3.43 -15.90 17.60
N LYS A 62 3.91 -15.72 18.83
CA LYS A 62 3.16 -16.02 20.06
C LYS A 62 3.05 -14.80 20.95
N SER A 63 2.00 -14.76 21.75
CA SER A 63 1.95 -13.83 22.88
C SER A 63 2.98 -14.23 23.94
N PHE A 64 3.41 -13.25 24.73
CA PHE A 64 4.24 -13.48 25.90
C PHE A 64 3.54 -12.94 27.14
N LEU A 65 3.70 -13.66 28.24
CA LEU A 65 3.27 -13.26 29.57
C LEU A 65 4.38 -13.60 30.55
N GLY A 66 4.68 -12.69 31.46
CA GLY A 66 5.71 -12.90 32.46
C GLY A 66 5.84 -11.75 33.43
N THR A 67 6.79 -11.87 34.36
CA THR A 67 6.99 -10.90 35.45
C THR A 67 7.83 -9.68 35.04
N GLY A 68 8.51 -9.75 33.89
CA GLY A 68 9.28 -8.64 33.31
C GLY A 68 8.41 -7.64 32.56
N SER A 69 9.01 -6.55 32.07
CA SER A 69 8.28 -5.60 31.22
C SER A 69 8.08 -6.16 29.82
N ALA A 70 7.03 -5.71 29.12
CA ALA A 70 6.82 -6.10 27.72
C ALA A 70 7.99 -5.71 26.81
N TYR A 71 8.72 -4.65 27.14
CA TYR A 71 9.94 -4.24 26.43
C TYR A 71 11.08 -5.25 26.58
N ASP A 72 11.23 -5.85 27.77
CA ASP A 72 12.25 -6.86 28.00
C ASP A 72 11.97 -8.11 27.14
N TYR A 73 10.73 -8.58 27.15
CA TYR A 73 10.32 -9.74 26.34
C TYR A 73 10.34 -9.47 24.84
N ALA A 74 9.99 -8.26 24.41
CA ALA A 74 10.09 -7.87 23.01
C ALA A 74 11.53 -7.89 22.50
N SER A 75 12.55 -7.87 23.37
CA SER A 75 13.96 -7.99 22.99
C SER A 75 14.50 -9.43 22.96
N ILE A 76 13.63 -10.44 23.14
CA ILE A 76 14.02 -11.86 23.21
C ILE A 76 13.30 -12.65 22.10
N SER A 77 14.05 -13.23 21.17
CA SER A 77 13.52 -14.05 20.06
C SER A 77 12.51 -15.10 20.54
N ASP A 78 12.91 -15.89 21.53
CA ASP A 78 12.12 -17.03 22.03
C ASP A 78 10.86 -16.60 22.78
N SER A 79 10.70 -15.32 23.10
CA SER A 79 9.45 -14.76 23.63
C SER A 79 8.44 -14.42 22.52
N ILE A 80 8.90 -14.20 21.30
CA ILE A 80 8.09 -13.74 20.18
C ILE A 80 7.78 -14.90 19.22
N TYR A 81 8.75 -15.77 19.00
CA TYR A 81 8.70 -16.81 17.98
C TYR A 81 8.46 -18.19 18.61
N TYR A 82 7.71 -19.02 17.89
CA TYR A 82 7.66 -20.45 18.17
C TYR A 82 8.95 -21.11 17.67
N ASN A 83 9.25 -22.31 18.16
CA ASN A 83 10.16 -23.17 17.40
C ASN A 83 9.40 -23.65 16.15
N PRO A 84 9.89 -23.42 14.92
CA PRO A 84 9.19 -23.86 13.71
C PRO A 84 8.93 -25.38 13.68
N GLU A 85 9.78 -26.18 14.36
CA GLU A 85 9.59 -27.62 14.49
C GLU A 85 8.39 -28.01 15.36
N ASP A 86 7.80 -27.10 16.13
CA ASP A 86 6.61 -27.34 16.95
C ASP A 86 5.31 -26.96 16.25
N LEU A 87 5.39 -26.31 15.09
CA LEU A 87 4.23 -25.86 14.33
C LEU A 87 4.02 -26.66 13.04
N VAL A 88 2.78 -26.66 12.57
CA VAL A 88 2.42 -26.93 11.18
C VAL A 88 1.54 -25.77 10.73
N VAL A 89 1.98 -25.05 9.70
CA VAL A 89 1.24 -23.93 9.11
C VAL A 89 0.76 -24.37 7.75
N PHE A 90 -0.55 -24.30 7.50
CA PHE A 90 -1.13 -24.80 6.27
C PHE A 90 -2.31 -23.93 5.81
N LEU A 91 -2.55 -23.93 4.51
CA LEU A 91 -3.70 -23.29 3.90
C LEU A 91 -4.69 -24.33 3.37
N GLN A 92 -5.98 -23.98 3.41
CA GLN A 92 -7.06 -24.74 2.79
C GLN A 92 -7.89 -23.81 1.93
N LEU A 93 -8.22 -24.26 0.72
CA LEU A 93 -9.28 -23.64 -0.08
C LEU A 93 -10.63 -23.98 0.56
N VAL A 94 -11.52 -23.02 0.69
CA VAL A 94 -12.87 -23.23 1.20
C VAL A 94 -13.85 -23.04 0.05
N LYS A 95 -14.61 -24.10 -0.25
CA LYS A 95 -15.65 -24.11 -1.27
C LYS A 95 -16.96 -24.54 -0.63
N ASP A 96 -18.01 -23.75 -0.81
CA ASP A 96 -19.34 -23.98 -0.21
C ASP A 96 -19.28 -24.19 1.32
N GLY A 97 -18.38 -23.48 2.00
CA GLY A 97 -18.15 -23.59 3.45
C GLY A 97 -17.35 -24.83 3.88
N VAL A 98 -16.90 -25.66 2.94
CA VAL A 98 -16.13 -26.88 3.22
C VAL A 98 -14.66 -26.67 2.87
N PRO A 99 -13.73 -26.80 3.85
CA PRO A 99 -12.30 -26.84 3.58
C PRO A 99 -11.93 -28.01 2.68
N GLN A 100 -11.12 -27.74 1.67
CA GLN A 100 -10.63 -28.71 0.69
C GLN A 100 -9.22 -29.18 1.08
N THR A 101 -8.42 -29.55 0.07
CA THR A 101 -7.02 -29.96 0.22
C THR A 101 -6.21 -28.99 1.07
N GLU A 102 -5.40 -29.56 1.96
CA GLU A 102 -4.41 -28.86 2.77
C GLU A 102 -3.10 -28.72 1.99
N PHE A 103 -2.54 -27.51 1.99
CA PHE A 103 -1.20 -27.24 1.50
C PHE A 103 -0.37 -26.67 2.65
N GLU A 104 0.64 -27.41 3.07
CA GLU A 104 1.60 -26.94 4.07
C GLU A 104 2.43 -25.78 3.48
N LEU A 105 2.69 -24.77 4.30
CA LEU A 105 3.48 -23.60 3.90
C LEU A 105 4.97 -23.87 4.11
N ASP A 106 5.77 -23.32 3.20
CA ASP A 106 7.22 -23.43 3.24
C ASP A 106 7.81 -22.45 4.27
N LEU A 107 8.62 -22.93 5.21
CA LEU A 107 9.35 -22.07 6.14
C LEU A 107 10.48 -21.33 5.39
N VAL A 108 10.48 -20.01 5.44
CA VAL A 108 11.52 -19.15 4.85
C VAL A 108 12.22 -18.37 5.94
N VAL A 109 13.52 -18.62 6.10
CA VAL A 109 14.38 -18.00 7.12
C VAL A 109 14.90 -16.63 6.67
N ASP A 110 15.33 -15.81 7.64
CA ASP A 110 15.79 -14.42 7.45
C ASP A 110 16.80 -14.24 6.29
N SER A 111 17.80 -15.13 6.16
CA SER A 111 18.80 -15.01 5.09
C SER A 111 18.17 -15.12 3.70
N VAL A 112 17.21 -16.03 3.53
CA VAL A 112 16.50 -16.24 2.25
C VAL A 112 15.51 -15.10 2.01
N LEU A 113 14.83 -14.60 3.06
CA LEU A 113 13.95 -13.43 2.95
C LEU A 113 14.70 -12.21 2.41
N ARG A 114 15.91 -11.97 2.90
CA ARG A 114 16.77 -10.86 2.47
C ARG A 114 17.32 -11.04 1.06
N GLU A 115 17.89 -12.21 0.77
CA GLU A 115 18.59 -12.46 -0.50
C GLU A 115 17.64 -12.62 -1.69
N ASP A 116 16.52 -13.34 -1.51
CA ASP A 116 15.65 -13.74 -2.62
C ASP A 116 14.41 -12.85 -2.77
N TYR A 117 14.00 -12.15 -1.71
CA TYR A 117 12.72 -11.41 -1.69
C TYR A 117 12.85 -9.93 -1.30
N ASP A 118 14.05 -9.45 -0.95
CA ASP A 118 14.27 -8.11 -0.40
C ASP A 118 13.35 -7.80 0.80
N LEU A 119 13.08 -8.84 1.60
CA LEU A 119 12.27 -8.74 2.81
C LEU A 119 13.18 -8.84 4.04
N PHE A 120 13.23 -7.76 4.81
CA PHE A 120 13.92 -7.74 6.09
C PHE A 120 13.02 -7.10 7.14
N LYS A 121 13.18 -7.57 8.39
CA LYS A 121 12.53 -6.91 9.51
C LYS A 121 13.33 -5.66 9.86
N GLU A 122 12.68 -4.51 9.86
CA GLU A 122 13.29 -3.26 10.30
C GLU A 122 13.66 -3.30 11.79
N ASP A 123 14.70 -2.55 12.13
CA ASP A 123 15.15 -2.32 13.50
C ASP A 123 14.02 -1.68 14.33
N GLY A 124 13.89 -2.08 15.59
CA GLY A 124 12.84 -1.53 16.46
C GLY A 124 12.78 -2.18 17.83
N VAL A 125 11.63 -2.00 18.50
CA VAL A 125 11.40 -2.52 19.87
C VAL A 125 11.37 -4.05 19.90
N PHE A 126 10.90 -4.68 18.82
CA PHE A 126 10.87 -6.13 18.71
C PHE A 126 12.18 -6.66 18.15
N TYR A 127 12.65 -7.76 18.72
CA TYR A 127 13.84 -8.49 18.30
C TYR A 127 13.80 -8.82 16.80
N ASP A 128 14.91 -8.63 16.11
CA ASP A 128 15.03 -8.71 14.65
C ASP A 128 15.75 -9.96 14.13
N SER A 129 16.70 -10.52 14.89
CA SER A 129 17.39 -11.73 14.45
C SER A 129 16.51 -12.98 14.58
N ASN A 130 16.81 -13.99 13.75
CA ASN A 130 16.00 -15.21 13.58
C ASN A 130 14.57 -14.94 13.10
N HIS A 131 14.37 -13.86 12.33
CA HIS A 131 13.12 -13.63 11.64
C HIS A 131 12.83 -14.77 10.65
N TYR A 132 11.59 -15.22 10.59
CA TYR A 132 11.16 -16.18 9.57
C TYR A 132 9.68 -15.95 9.25
N LEU A 133 9.29 -16.39 8.06
CA LEU A 133 7.91 -16.34 7.56
C LEU A 133 7.54 -17.71 6.97
N TYR A 134 6.25 -17.95 6.85
CA TYR A 134 5.71 -19.12 6.16
C TYR A 134 5.20 -18.68 4.79
N LYS A 135 5.77 -19.22 3.70
CA LYS A 135 5.42 -18.89 2.32
C LYS A 135 4.43 -19.89 1.77
N PHE A 136 3.49 -19.43 0.95
CA PHE A 136 2.61 -20.30 0.20
C PHE A 136 3.43 -21.18 -0.78
N PRO A 137 3.15 -22.49 -0.85
CA PRO A 137 3.84 -23.35 -1.80
C PRO A 137 3.39 -23.04 -3.23
N SER A 138 4.24 -23.34 -4.22
CA SER A 138 3.97 -23.01 -5.63
C SER A 138 2.66 -23.59 -6.19
N LEU A 139 2.18 -24.69 -5.62
CA LEU A 139 0.91 -25.34 -6.01
C LEU A 139 -0.34 -24.57 -5.58
N ALA A 140 -0.18 -23.63 -4.65
CA ALA A 140 -1.27 -22.84 -4.06
C ALA A 140 -0.96 -21.33 -4.00
N SER A 141 0.12 -20.90 -4.64
CA SER A 141 0.54 -19.50 -4.67
C SER A 141 -0.24 -18.67 -5.69
N ASP A 142 -0.94 -19.30 -6.63
CA ASP A 142 -1.86 -18.58 -7.50
C ASP A 142 -3.21 -18.37 -6.79
N LEU A 143 -3.40 -17.16 -6.29
CA LEU A 143 -4.63 -16.77 -5.58
C LEU A 143 -5.75 -16.30 -6.51
N ILE A 144 -5.56 -16.38 -7.83
CA ILE A 144 -6.61 -16.08 -8.80
C ILE A 144 -7.51 -17.32 -8.92
N PRO A 145 -8.82 -17.21 -8.68
CA PRO A 145 -9.72 -18.32 -8.97
C PRO A 145 -9.87 -18.48 -10.49
N PHE A 146 -9.27 -19.54 -11.06
CA PHE A 146 -9.61 -20.06 -12.39
C PHE A 146 -10.94 -20.80 -12.35
N ASP A 147 -12.00 -20.03 -12.13
CA ASP A 147 -13.43 -20.26 -12.36
C ASP A 147 -14.14 -19.26 -11.46
N ASP A 148 -15.22 -18.64 -11.94
CA ASP A 148 -16.00 -17.53 -11.33
C ASP A 148 -16.52 -17.75 -9.88
N GLU A 149 -16.04 -18.75 -9.17
CA GLU A 149 -16.36 -19.03 -7.78
C GLU A 149 -15.52 -18.16 -6.85
N MET A 150 -16.19 -17.42 -5.96
CA MET A 150 -15.56 -16.78 -4.81
C MET A 150 -14.85 -17.86 -4.00
N ARG A 151 -13.52 -17.79 -3.89
CA ARG A 151 -12.73 -18.70 -3.05
C ARG A 151 -12.34 -18.00 -1.77
N GLU A 152 -12.70 -18.64 -0.66
CA GLU A 152 -12.21 -18.31 0.66
C GLU A 152 -10.97 -19.16 0.94
N PHE A 153 -10.00 -18.57 1.62
CA PHE A 153 -8.78 -19.23 2.05
C PHE A 153 -8.80 -19.29 3.56
N LYS A 154 -8.57 -20.48 4.10
CA LYS A 154 -8.38 -20.71 5.53
C LYS A 154 -6.91 -20.94 5.81
N ILE A 155 -6.27 -20.03 6.52
CA ILE A 155 -4.90 -20.19 7.01
C ILE A 155 -4.98 -20.72 8.44
N SER A 156 -4.32 -21.83 8.71
CA SER A 156 -4.34 -22.50 10.02
C SER A 156 -2.93 -22.72 10.54
N VAL A 157 -2.78 -22.64 11.86
CA VAL A 157 -1.58 -22.98 12.60
C VAL A 157 -1.93 -24.00 13.66
N LEU A 158 -1.38 -25.20 13.49
CA LEU A 158 -1.46 -26.27 14.47
C LEU A 158 -0.19 -26.26 15.32
N ASN A 159 -0.35 -26.11 16.63
CA ASN A 159 0.72 -26.38 17.58
C ASN A 159 0.74 -27.89 17.88
N LYS A 160 1.83 -28.57 17.55
CA LYS A 160 1.98 -30.02 17.72
C LYS A 160 2.11 -30.44 19.19
N LEU A 161 2.49 -29.53 20.08
CA LEU A 161 2.66 -29.80 21.50
C LEU A 161 1.32 -29.77 22.24
N SER A 162 0.49 -28.74 22.01
CA SER A 162 -0.83 -28.62 22.62
C SER A 162 -1.93 -29.35 21.85
N GLY A 163 -1.76 -29.50 20.54
CA GLY A 163 -2.82 -29.97 19.62
C GLY A 163 -3.81 -28.87 19.24
N ASP A 164 -3.63 -27.65 19.75
CA ASP A 164 -4.53 -26.52 19.46
C ASP A 164 -4.30 -25.97 18.05
N THR A 165 -5.39 -25.52 17.44
CA THR A 165 -5.36 -24.90 16.12
C THR A 165 -5.94 -23.50 16.18
N ALA A 166 -5.13 -22.51 15.80
CA ALA A 166 -5.58 -21.17 15.47
C ALA A 166 -5.77 -21.04 13.98
N PHE A 167 -6.77 -20.27 13.54
CA PHE A 167 -6.99 -20.07 12.11
C PHE A 167 -7.69 -18.76 11.80
N ALA A 168 -7.58 -18.33 10.55
CA ALA A 168 -8.38 -17.25 10.00
C ALA A 168 -8.85 -17.59 8.59
N GLN A 169 -9.99 -17.03 8.23
CA GLN A 169 -10.57 -17.18 6.90
C GLN A 169 -10.69 -15.82 6.24
N THR A 170 -10.32 -15.74 4.97
CA THR A 170 -10.49 -14.52 4.18
C THR A 170 -10.76 -14.85 2.72
N ASN A 171 -11.55 -14.00 2.06
CA ASN A 171 -11.74 -14.05 0.62
C ASN A 171 -10.64 -13.24 -0.09
N ILE A 172 -10.33 -13.58 -1.34
CA ILE A 172 -9.34 -12.84 -2.14
C ILE A 172 -10.01 -11.71 -2.90
N VAL A 173 -9.50 -10.49 -2.76
CA VAL A 173 -9.83 -9.39 -3.69
C VAL A 173 -9.35 -9.77 -5.08
N ARG A 174 -10.27 -9.82 -6.03
CA ARG A 174 -9.94 -10.16 -7.43
C ARG A 174 -9.02 -9.08 -8.05
N PRO A 175 -8.13 -9.43 -9.01
CA PRO A 175 -7.33 -8.45 -9.73
C PRO A 175 -8.16 -7.29 -10.27
N MET A 176 -7.70 -6.07 -9.99
CA MET A 176 -8.35 -4.86 -10.47
C MET A 176 -8.26 -4.74 -11.99
N ARG A 177 -9.31 -4.18 -12.59
CA ARG A 177 -9.40 -3.96 -14.03
C ARG A 177 -9.71 -2.51 -14.32
N LEU A 178 -8.65 -1.76 -14.59
CA LEU A 178 -8.77 -0.37 -14.97
C LEU A 178 -9.31 -0.24 -16.40
N THR A 179 -10.24 0.68 -16.59
CA THR A 179 -10.80 1.01 -17.91
C THR A 179 -10.38 2.39 -18.40
N GLN A 180 -10.06 3.28 -17.46
CA GLN A 180 -9.51 4.61 -17.72
C GLN A 180 -8.67 5.04 -16.51
N PRO A 181 -7.44 5.57 -16.71
CA PRO A 181 -6.72 5.64 -17.99
C PRO A 181 -6.38 4.26 -18.56
N ARG A 182 -5.90 4.20 -19.80
CA ARG A 182 -5.29 2.98 -20.36
C ARG A 182 -3.77 3.12 -20.35
N SER A 183 -3.06 2.00 -20.37
CA SER A 183 -1.58 1.98 -20.39
C SER A 183 -0.99 2.58 -21.67
N THR A 184 -1.74 2.56 -22.77
CA THR A 184 -1.27 3.05 -24.08
C THR A 184 -2.39 3.78 -24.83
N GLY A 185 -2.01 4.50 -25.89
CA GLY A 185 -2.94 5.22 -26.75
C GLY A 185 -3.35 6.57 -26.19
N GLY A 186 -4.18 7.32 -26.93
CA GLY A 186 -4.62 8.65 -26.51
C GLY A 186 -5.43 8.69 -25.21
N THR A 187 -5.90 7.54 -24.72
CA THR A 187 -6.57 7.39 -23.41
C THR A 187 -5.61 7.19 -22.23
N SER A 188 -4.29 7.10 -22.48
CA SER A 188 -3.24 7.21 -21.46
C SER A 188 -2.92 8.67 -21.12
N ILE A 189 -3.45 9.62 -21.91
CA ILE A 189 -3.22 11.05 -21.73
C ILE A 189 -4.22 11.62 -20.73
N ILE A 190 -3.70 12.16 -19.64
CA ILE A 190 -4.41 12.97 -18.67
C ILE A 190 -4.52 14.39 -19.21
N GLN A 191 -5.75 14.89 -19.32
CA GLN A 191 -6.04 16.24 -19.81
C GLN A 191 -6.81 17.02 -18.73
N TRP A 192 -6.13 17.98 -18.15
CA TRP A 192 -6.62 18.96 -17.19
C TRP A 192 -6.49 20.35 -17.83
N GLY A 193 -7.62 20.94 -18.21
CA GLY A 193 -7.70 22.21 -18.96
C GLY A 193 -8.87 22.24 -19.95
N ASN A 194 -9.29 23.42 -20.43
CA ASN A 194 -10.33 23.60 -21.46
C ASN A 194 -11.68 22.88 -21.21
N GLY A 195 -12.10 22.70 -19.95
CA GLY A 195 -13.35 22.04 -19.59
C GLY A 195 -13.29 20.50 -19.57
N TYR A 196 -12.11 19.91 -19.77
CA TYR A 196 -11.88 18.47 -19.62
C TYR A 196 -11.57 18.12 -18.16
N GLY A 197 -12.17 17.03 -17.68
CA GLY A 197 -11.87 16.39 -16.40
C GLY A 197 -11.36 14.98 -16.62
N PHE A 198 -10.49 14.51 -15.72
CA PHE A 198 -9.98 13.15 -15.75
C PHE A 198 -10.78 12.28 -14.78
N ASN A 199 -11.26 11.15 -15.26
CA ASN A 199 -11.92 10.16 -14.42
C ASN A 199 -11.10 8.89 -14.42
N ILE A 200 -10.80 8.42 -13.21
CA ILE A 200 -10.27 7.07 -13.02
C ILE A 200 -11.49 6.15 -12.94
N LYS A 201 -11.54 5.16 -13.83
CA LYS A 201 -12.66 4.22 -13.93
C LYS A 201 -12.16 2.81 -13.82
N ILE A 202 -12.57 2.13 -12.76
CA ILE A 202 -12.17 0.76 -12.45
C ILE A 202 -13.43 -0.10 -12.54
N LYS A 203 -13.37 -1.28 -13.16
CA LYS A 203 -14.44 -2.26 -12.99
C LYS A 203 -14.42 -2.72 -11.53
N ALA A 204 -15.57 -2.75 -10.87
CA ALA A 204 -15.62 -3.27 -9.51
C ALA A 204 -15.02 -4.68 -9.46
N SER A 205 -14.09 -4.86 -8.53
CA SER A 205 -13.41 -6.11 -8.24
C SER A 205 -14.19 -6.86 -7.18
N THR A 206 -14.46 -8.13 -7.42
CA THR A 206 -15.09 -9.02 -6.45
C THR A 206 -14.32 -8.98 -5.13
N ASN A 207 -15.05 -8.96 -4.02
CA ASN A 207 -14.53 -8.88 -2.64
C ASN A 207 -13.84 -7.56 -2.26
N ALA A 208 -13.66 -6.60 -3.17
CA ALA A 208 -13.13 -5.28 -2.84
C ALA A 208 -14.21 -4.42 -2.16
N LYS A 209 -14.00 -4.07 -0.89
CA LYS A 209 -14.88 -3.21 -0.13
C LYS A 209 -14.54 -1.73 -0.26
N MET A 210 -13.25 -1.41 -0.37
CA MET A 210 -12.76 -0.03 -0.45
C MET A 210 -11.63 0.06 -1.46
N TYR A 211 -11.56 1.19 -2.15
CA TYR A 211 -10.51 1.55 -3.10
C TYR A 211 -9.82 2.80 -2.61
N ALA A 212 -8.54 2.68 -2.26
CA ALA A 212 -7.64 3.79 -2.00
C ALA A 212 -6.87 4.10 -3.28
N THR A 213 -6.64 5.37 -3.59
CA THR A 213 -5.96 5.77 -4.83
C THR A 213 -5.01 6.94 -4.55
N SER A 214 -3.80 6.86 -5.05
CA SER A 214 -2.84 7.96 -5.06
C SER A 214 -2.29 8.23 -6.47
N LEU A 215 -2.00 9.49 -6.73
CA LEU A 215 -1.32 9.98 -7.92
C LEU A 215 0.02 10.56 -7.50
N ARG A 216 1.12 10.07 -8.08
CA ARG A 216 2.45 10.65 -7.90
C ARG A 216 2.77 11.54 -9.08
N PHE A 217 3.17 12.78 -8.82
CA PHE A 217 3.71 13.69 -9.83
C PHE A 217 5.21 13.78 -9.68
N ASN A 218 5.94 13.33 -10.70
CA ASN A 218 7.39 13.25 -10.72
C ASN A 218 8.02 14.36 -11.56
N TYR A 219 9.08 14.99 -11.05
CA TYR A 219 9.76 16.10 -11.69
C TYR A 219 11.24 16.13 -11.34
N ILE A 220 11.98 16.97 -12.04
CA ILE A 220 13.40 17.25 -11.81
C ILE A 220 13.54 18.66 -11.26
N GLU A 221 14.42 18.84 -10.28
CA GLU A 221 14.94 20.15 -9.87
C GLU A 221 16.39 20.28 -10.32
N GLN A 222 16.64 21.14 -11.31
CA GLN A 222 17.99 21.54 -11.69
C GLN A 222 18.40 22.76 -10.88
N SER A 223 19.60 22.76 -10.29
CA SER A 223 20.12 23.94 -9.60
C SER A 223 20.32 25.11 -10.57
N LYS A 224 20.23 26.35 -10.06
CA LYS A 224 20.51 27.54 -10.86
C LYS A 224 21.88 27.51 -11.54
N ASP A 225 22.91 27.05 -10.84
CA ASP A 225 24.28 27.02 -11.37
C ASP A 225 24.41 26.03 -12.54
N ASP A 226 23.80 24.85 -12.42
CA ASP A 226 23.79 23.85 -13.49
C ASP A 226 22.99 24.34 -14.70
N TYR A 227 21.85 24.99 -14.45
CA TYR A 227 21.05 25.61 -15.51
C TYR A 227 21.85 26.66 -16.28
N LEU A 228 22.53 27.58 -15.59
CA LEU A 228 23.36 28.60 -16.23
C LEU A 228 24.54 28.00 -17.00
N TYR A 229 25.10 26.89 -16.49
CA TYR A 229 26.13 26.14 -17.20
C TYR A 229 25.59 25.55 -18.52
N ASP A 230 24.43 24.89 -18.48
CA ASP A 230 23.81 24.29 -19.67
C ASP A 230 23.45 25.35 -20.72
N VAL A 231 22.86 26.47 -20.29
CA VAL A 231 22.58 27.62 -21.18
C VAL A 231 23.87 28.13 -21.83
N ALA A 232 24.97 28.25 -21.09
CA ALA A 232 26.26 28.69 -21.64
C ALA A 232 26.86 27.70 -22.65
N GLN A 233 26.52 26.41 -22.55
CA GLN A 233 26.89 25.38 -23.53
C GLN A 233 25.90 25.25 -24.69
N GLY A 234 24.78 25.98 -24.67
CA GLY A 234 23.72 25.86 -25.67
C GLY A 234 22.88 24.60 -25.53
N ASN A 235 22.86 24.00 -24.34
CA ASN A 235 22.02 22.85 -24.02
C ASN A 235 20.64 23.34 -23.53
N PRO A 236 19.53 23.00 -24.21
CA PRO A 236 18.20 23.41 -23.78
C PRO A 236 17.65 22.56 -22.62
N LEU A 237 18.22 21.39 -22.38
CA LEU A 237 17.80 20.44 -21.35
C LEU A 237 18.96 20.15 -20.38
N PRO A 238 18.65 19.77 -19.13
CA PRO A 238 19.66 19.41 -18.15
C PRO A 238 20.61 18.33 -18.67
N THR A 239 21.93 18.56 -18.63
CA THR A 239 22.94 17.55 -19.01
C THR A 239 23.63 16.89 -17.84
N THR A 240 23.53 17.49 -16.65
CA THR A 240 24.05 16.97 -15.39
C THR A 240 22.93 16.92 -14.36
N LEU A 241 22.56 15.70 -13.94
CA LEU A 241 21.57 15.46 -12.89
C LEU A 241 22.21 14.58 -11.82
N SER A 242 22.11 15.01 -10.57
CA SER A 242 22.41 14.19 -9.41
C SER A 242 21.19 13.36 -9.02
N ASP A 243 21.39 12.28 -8.25
CA ASP A 243 20.28 11.41 -7.82
C ASP A 243 19.22 12.16 -7.00
N ASP A 244 19.61 13.20 -6.26
CA ASP A 244 18.70 14.04 -5.49
C ASP A 244 17.94 15.08 -6.35
N ALA A 245 18.25 15.22 -7.63
CA ALA A 245 17.51 16.10 -8.55
C ALA A 245 16.10 15.55 -8.86
N PHE A 246 15.90 14.24 -8.73
CA PHE A 246 14.60 13.60 -8.97
C PHE A 246 13.69 13.78 -7.76
N LYS A 247 12.57 14.48 -7.95
CA LYS A 247 11.58 14.80 -6.93
C LYS A 247 10.23 14.24 -7.29
N TYR A 248 9.39 14.05 -6.27
CA TYR A 248 7.99 13.73 -6.47
C TYR A 248 7.12 14.31 -5.35
N VAL A 249 5.84 14.49 -5.66
CA VAL A 249 4.78 14.74 -4.68
C VAL A 249 3.68 13.70 -4.89
N GLU A 250 3.10 13.20 -3.80
CA GLU A 250 2.07 12.15 -3.86
C GLU A 250 0.73 12.65 -3.32
N TRP A 251 -0.27 12.64 -4.20
CA TRP A 251 -1.63 13.08 -3.91
C TRP A 251 -2.54 11.88 -3.66
N THR A 252 -2.94 11.70 -2.41
CA THR A 252 -3.94 10.69 -2.03
C THR A 252 -5.35 11.24 -2.26
N LEU A 253 -6.13 10.54 -3.10
CA LEU A 253 -7.53 10.84 -3.34
C LEU A 253 -8.41 10.27 -2.21
N SER A 254 -9.65 10.75 -2.12
CA SER A 254 -10.61 10.19 -1.17
C SER A 254 -10.93 8.72 -1.48
N ASP A 255 -10.96 7.90 -0.44
CA ASP A 255 -11.34 6.50 -0.55
C ASP A 255 -12.77 6.33 -1.07
N VAL A 256 -12.97 5.35 -1.95
CA VAL A 256 -14.29 4.99 -2.47
C VAL A 256 -14.75 3.64 -1.93
N LEU A 257 -15.93 3.62 -1.32
CA LEU A 257 -16.55 2.40 -0.81
C LEU A 257 -17.42 1.73 -1.88
N ALA A 258 -17.23 0.43 -2.06
CA ALA A 258 -18.09 -0.40 -2.89
C ALA A 258 -19.45 -0.62 -2.21
N ASN A 259 -20.52 -0.49 -2.99
CA ASN A 259 -21.83 -0.99 -2.60
C ASN A 259 -21.92 -2.52 -2.76
N ASP A 260 -23.00 -3.12 -2.27
CA ASP A 260 -23.14 -4.58 -2.25
C ASP A 260 -23.11 -5.22 -3.64
N ASN A 261 -23.62 -4.54 -4.68
CA ASN A 261 -23.55 -5.05 -6.06
C ASN A 261 -22.13 -5.02 -6.62
N GLN A 262 -21.33 -4.01 -6.25
CA GLN A 262 -19.94 -3.88 -6.65
C GLN A 262 -19.04 -4.86 -5.89
N LEU A 263 -19.30 -5.07 -4.60
CA LEU A 263 -18.58 -6.05 -3.77
C LEU A 263 -18.75 -7.48 -4.30
N ASN A 264 -19.94 -7.82 -4.79
CA ASN A 264 -20.29 -9.12 -5.36
C ASN A 264 -20.21 -9.16 -6.89
N ALA A 265 -19.45 -8.25 -7.49
CA ALA A 265 -19.28 -8.20 -8.95
C ALA A 265 -18.72 -9.52 -9.50
N SER A 266 -19.18 -9.95 -10.68
CA SER A 266 -18.57 -11.07 -11.41
C SER A 266 -17.20 -10.68 -11.97
N ALA A 267 -16.45 -11.63 -12.55
CA ALA A 267 -15.15 -11.34 -13.19
C ALA A 267 -15.23 -10.28 -14.31
N ASN A 268 -16.38 -10.21 -14.98
CA ASN A 268 -16.66 -9.29 -16.08
C ASN A 268 -17.94 -8.52 -15.77
N PRO A 269 -17.92 -7.59 -14.81
CA PRO A 269 -19.12 -6.89 -14.43
C PRO A 269 -19.54 -5.92 -15.55
N PRO A 270 -20.85 -5.66 -15.69
CA PRO A 270 -21.34 -4.68 -16.65
C PRO A 270 -20.80 -3.28 -16.34
N ALA A 271 -20.75 -2.40 -17.35
CA ALA A 271 -20.18 -1.05 -17.20
C ALA A 271 -20.81 -0.21 -16.06
N GLY A 272 -22.07 -0.48 -15.70
CA GLY A 272 -22.78 0.18 -14.59
C GLY A 272 -22.23 -0.15 -13.20
N SER A 273 -21.38 -1.17 -13.06
CA SER A 273 -20.73 -1.53 -11.80
C SER A 273 -19.33 -0.92 -11.66
N SER A 274 -19.01 0.16 -12.40
CA SER A 274 -17.71 0.80 -12.31
C SER A 274 -17.56 1.58 -10.99
N ILE A 275 -16.35 1.56 -10.44
CA ILE A 275 -15.86 2.48 -9.42
C ILE A 275 -15.30 3.69 -10.17
N ASN A 276 -15.86 4.87 -9.90
CA ASN A 276 -15.46 6.11 -10.55
C ASN A 276 -14.84 7.03 -9.50
N LEU A 277 -13.60 7.47 -9.75
CA LEU A 277 -12.97 8.52 -8.99
C LEU A 277 -12.86 9.75 -9.87
N LEU A 278 -13.46 10.86 -9.41
CA LEU A 278 -13.38 12.14 -10.08
C LEU A 278 -12.09 12.83 -9.65
N VAL A 279 -11.24 13.16 -10.62
CA VAL A 279 -10.04 13.95 -10.38
C VAL A 279 -10.29 15.38 -10.87
N SER A 280 -10.42 16.32 -9.94
CA SER A 280 -10.63 17.73 -10.26
C SER A 280 -9.29 18.41 -10.57
N PRO A 281 -9.14 19.06 -11.74
CA PRO A 281 -7.93 19.81 -12.09
C PRO A 281 -7.54 20.87 -11.04
N GLY A 282 -8.51 21.65 -10.56
CA GLY A 282 -8.24 22.74 -9.61
C GLY A 282 -7.63 22.23 -8.30
N THR A 283 -8.19 21.14 -7.75
CA THR A 283 -7.67 20.56 -6.50
C THR A 283 -6.28 19.96 -6.68
N PHE A 284 -5.95 19.48 -7.89
CA PHE A 284 -4.61 18.99 -8.20
C PHE A 284 -3.59 20.14 -8.22
N PHE A 285 -3.92 21.26 -8.87
CA PHE A 285 -3.03 22.42 -8.91
C PHE A 285 -2.83 23.05 -7.53
N GLU A 286 -3.89 23.16 -6.73
CA GLU A 286 -3.82 23.57 -5.33
C GLU A 286 -2.94 22.61 -4.53
N PHE A 287 -3.12 21.29 -4.71
CA PHE A 287 -2.27 20.29 -4.07
C PHE A 287 -0.79 20.52 -4.42
N ILE A 288 -0.42 20.62 -5.69
CA ILE A 288 0.97 20.82 -6.08
C ILE A 288 1.52 22.11 -5.47
N GLN A 289 0.78 23.22 -5.54
CA GLN A 289 1.20 24.50 -4.94
C GLN A 289 1.49 24.35 -3.44
N THR A 290 0.68 23.58 -2.71
CA THR A 290 0.91 23.38 -1.26
C THR A 290 2.08 22.46 -0.95
N GLN A 291 2.42 21.53 -1.84
CA GLN A 291 3.47 20.52 -1.60
C GLN A 291 4.84 20.94 -2.15
N ILE A 292 4.89 21.80 -3.16
CA ILE A 292 6.12 22.24 -3.81
C ILE A 292 6.40 23.69 -3.38
N SER A 293 7.65 23.98 -3.01
CA SER A 293 8.05 25.33 -2.62
C SER A 293 7.93 26.32 -3.79
N GLU A 294 7.24 27.42 -3.55
CA GLU A 294 7.27 28.59 -4.42
C GLU A 294 8.67 29.23 -4.43
N GLN A 295 8.99 29.89 -5.55
CA GLN A 295 10.27 30.57 -5.76
C GLN A 295 10.04 32.02 -6.20
N ASP A 296 11.03 32.88 -5.97
CA ASP A 296 11.10 34.16 -6.65
C ASP A 296 11.46 33.91 -8.13
N ILE A 297 10.46 34.03 -9.01
CA ILE A 297 10.63 33.77 -10.44
C ILE A 297 11.68 34.69 -11.10
N SER A 298 11.96 35.86 -10.51
CA SER A 298 13.03 36.74 -11.02
C SER A 298 14.44 36.26 -10.66
N ASN A 299 14.55 35.38 -9.66
CA ASN A 299 15.80 34.82 -9.19
C ASN A 299 15.57 33.42 -8.57
N PRO A 300 15.22 32.41 -9.37
CA PRO A 300 14.89 31.08 -8.87
C PRO A 300 16.15 30.35 -8.39
N ASP A 301 15.98 29.53 -7.35
CA ASP A 301 17.01 28.62 -6.85
C ASP A 301 17.08 27.34 -7.71
N PHE A 302 15.92 26.91 -8.25
CA PHE A 302 15.79 25.70 -9.06
C PHE A 302 14.89 25.90 -10.28
N TYR A 303 15.23 25.23 -11.37
CA TYR A 303 14.43 25.12 -12.58
C TYR A 303 13.77 23.74 -12.62
N ARG A 304 12.44 23.70 -12.76
CA ARG A 304 11.68 22.45 -12.63
C ARG A 304 11.23 21.90 -13.97
N TYR A 305 11.46 20.61 -14.20
CA TYR A 305 11.08 19.93 -15.43
C TYR A 305 10.19 18.73 -15.13
N PRO A 306 9.05 18.54 -15.81
CA PRO A 306 8.31 17.30 -15.68
C PRO A 306 9.11 16.12 -16.27
N LEU A 307 9.05 14.95 -15.64
CA LEU A 307 9.74 13.77 -16.14
C LEU A 307 9.20 13.30 -17.50
N ASN A 308 10.06 12.63 -18.26
CA ASN A 308 9.72 11.94 -19.51
C ASN A 308 8.98 12.82 -20.52
N SER A 309 9.51 14.04 -20.71
CA SER A 309 9.01 15.00 -21.70
C SER A 309 9.41 14.58 -23.12
N VAL A 310 8.42 14.36 -24.00
CA VAL A 310 8.62 13.86 -25.37
C VAL A 310 7.71 14.57 -26.36
N TRP A 311 8.22 14.79 -27.58
CA TRP A 311 7.42 15.25 -28.70
C TRP A 311 6.76 14.06 -29.39
N MET A 312 5.45 14.12 -29.55
CA MET A 312 4.69 13.11 -30.31
C MET A 312 4.05 13.78 -31.52
N ASN A 313 3.94 13.04 -32.62
CA ASN A 313 3.26 13.45 -33.84
C ASN A 313 1.88 12.80 -33.95
N SER A 314 0.96 13.46 -34.64
CA SER A 314 -0.33 12.89 -35.01
C SER A 314 -0.11 11.63 -35.86
N GLY A 315 -0.39 10.47 -35.28
CA GLY A 315 -0.18 9.16 -35.90
C GLY A 315 0.68 8.20 -35.07
N ASP A 316 1.41 8.70 -34.06
CA ASP A 316 2.22 7.84 -33.18
C ASP A 316 1.33 6.91 -32.35
N GLU A 317 0.19 7.41 -31.87
CA GLU A 317 -0.84 6.59 -31.24
C GLU A 317 -2.26 7.15 -31.55
N THR A 318 -3.29 6.31 -31.43
CA THR A 318 -4.68 6.73 -31.70
C THR A 318 -5.15 7.76 -30.68
N GLY A 319 -5.56 8.95 -31.14
CA GLY A 319 -6.06 10.03 -30.27
C GLY A 319 -4.98 11.00 -29.78
N VAL A 320 -3.75 10.83 -30.23
CA VAL A 320 -2.65 11.79 -30.00
C VAL A 320 -2.70 12.88 -31.07
N ILE A 321 -2.58 14.13 -30.64
CA ILE A 321 -2.34 15.29 -31.51
C ILE A 321 -0.85 15.63 -31.46
N SER A 322 -0.30 16.23 -32.52
CA SER A 322 1.11 16.61 -32.48
C SER A 322 1.36 17.63 -31.36
N GLY A 323 2.31 17.37 -30.48
CA GLY A 323 2.58 18.23 -29.33
C GLY A 323 3.53 17.63 -28.30
N MET A 324 3.73 18.38 -27.21
CA MET A 324 4.51 17.94 -26.07
C MET A 324 3.67 17.12 -25.09
N TYR A 325 4.27 16.02 -24.62
CA TYR A 325 3.69 15.10 -23.65
C TYR A 325 4.69 14.79 -22.55
N HIS A 326 4.22 14.60 -21.33
CA HIS A 326 5.09 14.42 -20.16
C HIS A 326 4.65 13.20 -19.37
N GLY A 327 5.42 12.11 -19.43
CA GLY A 327 5.16 10.85 -18.70
C GLY A 327 5.52 10.96 -17.22
N CYS A 328 4.91 11.91 -16.53
CA CYS A 328 5.31 12.34 -15.18
C CYS A 328 4.29 11.99 -14.09
N ILE A 329 3.23 11.24 -14.42
CA ILE A 329 2.22 10.82 -13.44
C ILE A 329 2.29 9.30 -13.24
N ASP A 330 2.41 8.86 -11.99
CA ASP A 330 2.15 7.45 -11.63
C ASP A 330 0.83 7.36 -10.89
N LEU A 331 0.07 6.30 -11.15
CA LEU A 331 -1.22 6.01 -10.53
C LEU A 331 -1.11 4.71 -9.75
N ASN A 332 -1.34 4.78 -8.44
CA ASN A 332 -1.38 3.62 -7.57
C ASN A 332 -2.79 3.45 -7.00
N ILE A 333 -3.36 2.27 -7.16
CA ILE A 333 -4.68 1.94 -6.63
C ILE A 333 -4.55 0.69 -5.76
N THR A 334 -5.12 0.73 -4.56
CA THR A 334 -5.23 -0.44 -3.68
C THR A 334 -6.71 -0.70 -3.38
N ALA A 335 -7.19 -1.87 -3.79
CA ALA A 335 -8.49 -2.39 -3.40
C ALA A 335 -8.33 -3.33 -2.20
N VAL A 336 -9.12 -3.17 -1.16
CA VAL A 336 -9.03 -3.97 0.07
C VAL A 336 -10.34 -4.69 0.37
N ASN A 337 -10.28 -5.88 0.96
CA ASN A 337 -11.49 -6.60 1.38
C ASN A 337 -12.12 -6.03 2.65
N SER A 338 -13.24 -6.61 3.06
CA SER A 338 -14.03 -6.15 4.21
C SER A 338 -13.26 -6.24 5.53
N GLU A 339 -12.45 -7.29 5.70
CA GLU A 339 -11.61 -7.53 6.87
C GLU A 339 -10.55 -6.42 7.00
N LEU A 340 -9.80 -6.16 5.91
CA LEU A 340 -8.78 -5.11 5.92
C LEU A 340 -9.40 -3.72 6.06
N TYR A 341 -10.54 -3.45 5.40
CA TYR A 341 -11.29 -2.21 5.62
C TYR A 341 -11.66 -2.02 7.09
N THR A 342 -12.20 -3.06 7.75
CA THR A 342 -12.59 -2.98 9.16
C THR A 342 -11.37 -2.77 10.06
N TYR A 343 -10.26 -3.44 9.78
CA TYR A 343 -8.99 -3.24 10.48
C TYR A 343 -8.50 -1.79 10.35
N LEU A 344 -8.50 -1.21 9.15
CA LEU A 344 -8.10 0.18 8.93
C LEU A 344 -9.00 1.16 9.70
N GLN A 345 -10.31 0.94 9.71
CA GLN A 345 -11.26 1.79 10.44
C GLN A 345 -11.15 1.67 11.96
N ALA A 346 -10.79 0.48 12.47
CA ALA A 346 -10.52 0.27 13.90
C ALA A 346 -9.28 1.04 14.36
N ASN A 347 -8.26 1.15 13.49
CA ASN A 347 -6.99 1.80 13.78
C ASN A 347 -6.88 3.26 13.30
N ALA A 348 -7.90 3.78 12.61
CA ALA A 348 -7.91 5.16 12.13
C ALA A 348 -7.86 6.15 13.32
N PRO A 349 -7.13 7.28 13.20
CA PRO A 349 -7.05 8.30 14.25
C PRO A 349 -8.45 8.77 14.69
N THR A 350 -8.70 8.81 15.99
CA THR A 350 -9.97 9.31 16.53
C THR A 350 -9.77 10.70 17.12
N THR A 351 -10.64 11.64 16.74
CA THR A 351 -10.70 13.01 17.32
C THR A 351 -11.75 13.13 18.43
N GLY A 352 -12.36 12.00 18.83
CA GLY A 352 -13.42 11.94 19.84
C GLY A 352 -12.92 11.68 21.26
N LEU A 353 -13.78 11.94 22.25
CA LEU A 353 -13.49 11.76 23.69
C LEU A 353 -13.28 10.31 24.13
N ASN A 354 -13.72 9.33 23.33
CA ASN A 354 -13.53 7.91 23.61
C ASN A 354 -12.40 7.36 22.75
N GLN A 355 -11.20 7.25 23.34
CA GLN A 355 -9.95 6.93 22.66
C GLN A 355 -9.65 5.42 22.60
N GLU A 356 -10.31 4.60 23.42
CA GLU A 356 -10.16 3.14 23.35
C GLU A 356 -11.25 2.52 22.48
N ARG A 357 -10.82 1.90 21.38
CA ARG A 357 -11.61 0.94 20.61
C ARG A 357 -10.99 -0.44 20.78
N PRO A 358 -11.79 -1.51 20.87
CA PRO A 358 -11.26 -2.85 20.77
C PRO A 358 -10.49 -3.00 19.44
N GLY A 359 -9.30 -3.59 19.51
CA GLY A 359 -8.54 -3.94 18.31
C GLY A 359 -9.35 -4.91 17.43
N TYR A 360 -9.19 -4.81 16.11
CA TYR A 360 -9.78 -5.77 15.20
C TYR A 360 -8.99 -7.08 15.22
N ASN A 361 -9.70 -8.19 15.44
CA ASN A 361 -9.16 -9.55 15.37
C ASN A 361 -10.10 -10.43 14.56
N ASN A 362 -9.57 -11.16 13.59
CA ASN A 362 -10.31 -12.18 12.84
C ASN A 362 -9.65 -13.56 12.89
N ILE A 363 -8.75 -13.77 13.86
CA ILE A 363 -8.15 -15.06 14.15
C ILE A 363 -9.00 -15.77 15.21
N VAL A 364 -9.42 -17.00 14.92
CA VAL A 364 -10.06 -17.92 15.88
C VAL A 364 -8.96 -18.63 16.67
N ASN A 365 -9.14 -18.72 17.99
CA ASN A 365 -8.16 -19.28 18.95
C ASN A 365 -6.78 -18.60 18.87
N GLY A 366 -6.75 -17.32 18.53
CA GLY A 366 -5.53 -16.52 18.43
C GLY A 366 -5.86 -15.04 18.29
N ILE A 367 -4.84 -14.23 18.05
CA ILE A 367 -4.97 -12.80 17.79
C ILE A 367 -4.24 -12.41 16.50
N GLY A 368 -4.66 -11.33 15.88
CA GLY A 368 -3.98 -10.75 14.72
C GLY A 368 -4.93 -10.44 13.58
N HIS A 369 -4.42 -10.47 12.35
CA HIS A 369 -5.17 -10.02 11.18
C HIS A 369 -4.79 -10.78 9.92
N VAL A 370 -5.76 -11.44 9.31
CA VAL A 370 -5.63 -12.04 7.99
C VAL A 370 -6.63 -11.39 7.04
N SER A 371 -6.15 -10.87 5.92
CA SER A 371 -7.00 -10.21 4.95
C SER A 371 -6.44 -10.31 3.55
N SER A 372 -7.07 -9.63 2.59
CA SER A 372 -6.55 -9.54 1.23
C SER A 372 -6.72 -8.15 0.63
N ARG A 373 -5.87 -7.89 -0.36
CA ARG A 373 -5.90 -6.71 -1.21
C ARG A 373 -5.65 -7.08 -2.66
N SER A 374 -5.90 -6.14 -3.56
CA SER A 374 -5.37 -6.12 -4.92
C SER A 374 -4.73 -4.75 -5.13
N VAL A 375 -3.61 -4.73 -5.83
CA VAL A 375 -2.86 -3.52 -6.15
C VAL A 375 -2.83 -3.39 -7.67
N LEU A 376 -2.91 -2.16 -8.16
CA LEU A 376 -2.73 -1.83 -9.57
C LEU A 376 -1.90 -0.55 -9.62
N ASN A 377 -0.74 -0.65 -10.24
CA ASN A 377 0.14 0.48 -10.48
C ASN A 377 0.25 0.76 -11.98
N MET A 378 0.30 2.04 -12.34
CA MET A 378 0.60 2.51 -13.69
C MET A 378 1.63 3.61 -13.60
N ASN A 379 2.73 3.44 -14.32
CA ASN A 379 3.81 4.42 -14.32
C ASN A 379 3.81 5.22 -15.62
N ASN A 380 4.38 6.42 -15.57
CA ASN A 380 4.62 7.25 -16.74
C ASN A 380 3.36 7.63 -17.54
N LEU A 381 2.20 7.75 -16.87
CA LEU A 381 1.00 8.32 -17.48
C LEU A 381 1.30 9.74 -17.95
N ARG A 382 0.84 10.05 -19.15
CA ARG A 382 1.23 11.28 -19.85
C ARG A 382 0.25 12.40 -19.55
N ILE A 383 0.73 13.59 -19.21
CA ILE A 383 -0.06 14.83 -19.35
C ILE A 383 0.24 15.47 -20.69
N ASN A 384 -0.72 16.19 -21.27
CA ASN A 384 -0.48 16.96 -22.50
C ASN A 384 0.08 18.36 -22.19
N GLN A 385 0.53 19.03 -23.25
CA GLN A 385 1.01 20.41 -23.18
C GLN A 385 0.03 21.37 -22.48
N SER A 386 -1.28 21.29 -22.77
CA SER A 386 -2.26 22.20 -22.12
C SER A 386 -2.31 22.05 -20.59
N THR A 387 -2.14 20.83 -20.07
CA THR A 387 -2.02 20.61 -18.63
C THR A 387 -0.70 21.11 -18.11
N MET A 388 0.38 20.89 -18.84
CA MET A 388 1.70 21.38 -18.45
C MET A 388 1.74 22.91 -18.41
N ASP A 389 1.15 23.58 -19.39
CA ASP A 389 0.98 25.03 -19.43
C ASP A 389 0.25 25.56 -18.18
N SER A 390 -0.78 24.84 -17.74
CA SER A 390 -1.50 25.18 -16.49
C SER A 390 -0.60 25.04 -15.27
N ILE A 391 0.32 24.06 -15.24
CA ILE A 391 1.31 23.89 -14.17
C ILE A 391 2.38 24.99 -14.25
N SER A 392 2.87 25.32 -15.44
CA SER A 392 4.01 26.23 -15.63
C SER A 392 3.65 27.70 -15.42
N PHE A 393 2.48 28.14 -15.90
CA PHE A 393 2.11 29.56 -15.87
C PHE A 393 0.63 29.83 -15.52
N GLY A 394 -0.09 28.83 -14.99
CA GLY A 394 -1.42 29.04 -14.43
C GLY A 394 -1.38 29.86 -13.14
N GLU A 395 -2.48 30.57 -12.83
CA GLU A 395 -2.57 31.50 -11.69
C GLU A 395 -2.15 30.88 -10.34
N ILE A 396 -2.43 29.59 -10.15
CA ILE A 396 -2.16 28.83 -8.91
C ILE A 396 -0.70 28.38 -8.81
N THR A 397 -0.05 28.04 -9.93
CA THR A 397 1.23 27.32 -9.92
C THR A 397 2.37 28.06 -10.63
N GLN A 398 2.12 29.25 -11.19
CA GLN A 398 3.14 30.07 -11.88
C GLN A 398 4.39 30.35 -11.03
N ASN A 399 4.26 30.41 -9.69
CA ASN A 399 5.39 30.64 -8.79
C ASN A 399 6.24 29.38 -8.52
N LEU A 400 5.87 28.23 -9.08
CA LEU A 400 6.59 26.98 -8.91
C LEU A 400 7.74 26.81 -9.92
N ASN A 401 7.89 27.72 -10.89
CA ASN A 401 8.99 27.74 -11.84
C ASN A 401 9.15 26.43 -12.66
N PHE A 402 8.04 25.88 -13.14
CA PHE A 402 8.07 24.74 -14.08
C PHE A 402 8.29 25.20 -15.51
N ALA A 403 9.04 24.39 -16.26
CA ALA A 403 9.31 24.56 -17.68
C ALA A 403 8.02 24.57 -18.50
N CYS A 404 7.90 25.48 -19.46
CA CYS A 404 6.95 25.38 -20.56
C CYS A 404 7.70 25.15 -21.87
N TYR A 405 7.00 24.59 -22.85
CA TYR A 405 7.60 24.17 -24.11
C TYR A 405 6.94 24.92 -25.25
N LYS A 406 7.73 25.58 -26.09
CA LYS A 406 7.27 26.34 -27.26
C LYS A 406 7.83 25.78 -28.55
N ASN A 407 7.07 26.02 -29.63
CA ASN A 407 7.41 25.76 -31.03
C ASN A 407 7.49 24.27 -31.46
N ILE A 408 7.02 24.00 -32.68
CA ILE A 408 6.89 22.66 -33.29
C ILE A 408 8.15 22.28 -34.09
N ASN A 409 8.93 23.27 -34.53
CA ASN A 409 10.10 23.09 -35.41
C ASN A 409 11.45 23.24 -34.69
N GLY A 410 11.46 23.02 -33.38
CA GLY A 410 12.61 23.12 -32.50
C GLY A 410 12.10 23.39 -31.10
N ILE A 411 12.39 22.49 -30.15
CA ILE A 411 11.91 22.60 -28.77
C ILE A 411 12.58 23.83 -28.14
N VAL A 412 11.79 24.86 -27.86
CA VAL A 412 12.20 25.99 -27.02
C VAL A 412 11.63 25.75 -25.63
N ILE A 413 12.46 25.90 -24.61
CA ILE A 413 12.08 25.71 -23.21
C ILE A 413 12.22 27.04 -22.49
N ASP A 414 11.12 27.51 -21.93
CA ASP A 414 11.05 28.76 -21.17
C ASP A 414 10.56 28.47 -19.74
N PHE A 415 10.63 29.48 -18.87
CA PHE A 415 10.26 29.37 -17.45
C PHE A 415 9.55 30.63 -16.97
N GLY A 416 8.66 30.46 -15.98
CA GLY A 416 8.08 31.58 -15.26
C GLY A 416 7.34 32.56 -16.18
N PHE A 417 7.68 33.85 -16.09
CA PHE A 417 7.04 34.90 -16.91
C PHE A 417 7.27 34.71 -18.41
N ASP A 418 8.42 34.18 -18.80
CA ASP A 418 8.74 33.98 -20.22
C ASP A 418 7.78 32.98 -20.85
N CYS A 419 7.15 32.10 -20.07
CA CYS A 419 6.13 31.19 -20.57
C CYS A 419 4.85 31.88 -21.09
N GLN A 420 4.56 33.11 -20.65
CA GLN A 420 3.36 33.84 -21.06
C GLN A 420 3.56 34.68 -22.33
N GLU A 421 4.82 34.87 -22.77
CA GLU A 421 5.14 35.67 -23.95
C GLU A 421 5.16 34.80 -25.21
N ASP A 422 4.08 34.88 -26.02
CA ASP A 422 3.99 34.27 -27.37
C ASP A 422 4.81 35.00 -28.44
#